data_AF-A0A7K3UDT1-F1
#
_entry.id   AF-A0A7K3UDT1-F1
#
_cell.length_a   1.000
_cell.length_b   1.000
_cell.length_c   1.000
_cell.angle_alpha   90.00
_cell.angle_beta   90.00
_cell.angle_gamma   90.00
#
_symmetry.space_group_name_H-M   'P 1'
#
loop_
_entity.id
_entity.type
_entity.pdbx_description
1 polymer ?
#
loop_
_entity_poly.entity_id
_entity_poly.type
_entity_poly.pdbx_seq_one_letter_code
_entity_poly.pdbx_strand_id
1 'polypeptide(L)'
;MEDREEQPLFAIIDSQSVKTGPDARRDVGYDAGKKLKGRKRHILVDTLGMLLKADVLGGYSRSRRGSPRFRQTRRPLCDGGYQGRKVEEASPRLIS
;
A
#
# COMPACT_ATOMS: atom_id res chain seq x y z
N MET A 1 5.05 32.72 7.96
CA MET A 1 4.99 31.44 7.23
C MET A 1 4.09 30.56 8.05
N GLU A 2 2.84 30.44 7.61
CA GLU A 2 1.77 29.82 8.39
C GLU A 2 1.98 28.32 8.55
N ASP A 3 1.52 27.84 9.70
CA ASP A 3 1.56 26.49 10.23
C ASP A 3 0.94 25.50 9.24
N ARG A 4 1.76 24.98 8.32
CA ARG A 4 1.34 23.95 7.37
C ARG A 4 1.44 22.62 8.08
N GLU A 5 0.30 22.05 8.44
CA GLU A 5 0.27 20.69 8.98
C GLU A 5 1.07 19.76 8.06
N GLU A 6 2.08 19.08 8.61
CA GLU A 6 3.07 18.29 7.88
C GLU A 6 2.50 17.05 7.15
N GLN A 7 1.18 16.82 7.28
CA GLN A 7 0.52 15.64 6.74
C GLN A 7 -0.27 15.98 5.47
N PRO A 8 0.03 15.34 4.33
CA PRO A 8 -0.75 15.54 3.12
C PRO A 8 -2.22 15.13 3.33
N LEU A 9 -3.13 15.95 2.80
CA LEU A 9 -4.58 15.78 2.98
C LEU A 9 -5.09 14.51 2.29
N PHE A 10 -4.55 14.21 1.11
CA PHE A 10 -4.89 13.04 0.29
C PHE A 10 -3.62 12.35 -0.19
N ALA A 11 -3.68 11.02 -0.26
CA ALA A 11 -2.65 10.18 -0.86
C ALA A 11 -3.28 8.88 -1.36
N ILE A 12 -2.71 8.28 -2.39
CA ILE A 12 -3.22 7.04 -2.99
C ILE A 12 -2.30 5.88 -2.58
N ILE A 13 -2.91 4.80 -2.08
CA ILE A 13 -2.24 3.57 -1.67
C ILE A 13 -2.60 2.46 -2.66
N ASP A 14 -1.58 1.94 -3.34
CA ASP A 14 -1.71 0.79 -4.24
C ASP A 14 -0.93 -0.42 -3.70
N SER A 15 -1.44 -1.63 -3.92
CA SER A 15 -0.74 -2.88 -3.66
C SER A 15 -0.45 -3.61 -4.96
N GLN A 16 0.83 -3.66 -5.30
CA GLN A 16 1.30 -4.34 -6.51
C GLN A 16 2.11 -5.58 -6.16
N SER A 17 1.81 -6.69 -6.83
CA SER A 17 2.58 -7.93 -6.70
C SER A 17 3.34 -8.16 -8.00
N VAL A 18 4.65 -8.37 -7.90
CA VAL A 18 5.56 -8.49 -9.04
C VAL A 18 6.27 -9.83 -8.95
N LYS A 19 6.31 -10.56 -10.07
CA LYS A 19 7.04 -11.83 -10.17
C LYS A 19 8.51 -11.60 -9.89
N THR A 20 9.10 -12.45 -9.05
CA THR A 20 10.53 -12.40 -8.74
C THR A 20 11.30 -13.38 -9.61
N GLY A 21 12.59 -13.10 -9.82
CA GLY A 21 13.51 -14.02 -10.49
C GLY A 21 13.64 -15.37 -9.76
N PRO A 22 14.13 -16.41 -10.44
CA PRO A 22 14.24 -17.76 -9.90
C PRO A 22 15.12 -17.85 -8.64
N ASP A 23 16.14 -17.01 -8.52
CA ASP A 23 17.08 -17.00 -7.38
C ASP A 23 16.59 -16.17 -6.18
N ALA A 24 15.40 -15.56 -6.27
CA ALA A 24 14.87 -14.76 -5.19
C ALA A 24 14.42 -15.66 -4.02
N ARG A 25 15.19 -15.62 -2.92
CA ARG A 25 14.97 -16.46 -1.74
C ARG A 25 14.34 -15.71 -0.56
N ARG A 26 14.65 -14.43 -0.40
CA ARG A 26 14.16 -13.59 0.72
C ARG A 26 12.94 -12.78 0.31
N ASP A 27 12.01 -12.61 1.24
CA ASP A 27 10.80 -11.80 1.05
C ASP A 27 10.04 -12.18 -0.22
N VAL A 28 9.91 -13.47 -0.52
CA VAL A 28 9.12 -13.98 -1.65
C VAL A 28 7.95 -14.77 -1.09
N GLY A 29 6.78 -14.59 -1.68
CA GLY A 29 5.56 -15.31 -1.28
C GLY A 29 4.61 -15.47 -2.45
N TYR A 30 3.50 -16.15 -2.22
CA TYR A 30 2.46 -16.31 -3.23
C TYR A 30 1.31 -15.34 -2.93
N ASP A 31 1.00 -14.47 -3.88
CA ASP A 31 -0.18 -13.63 -3.83
C ASP A 31 -1.35 -14.39 -4.47
N ALA A 32 -2.30 -14.85 -3.65
CA ALA A 32 -3.47 -15.57 -4.13
C ALA A 32 -4.43 -14.70 -4.96
N GLY A 33 -4.46 -13.39 -4.73
CA GLY A 33 -5.29 -12.44 -5.47
C GLY A 33 -4.77 -12.23 -6.89
N LYS A 34 -3.45 -12.15 -7.07
CA LYS A 34 -2.81 -12.01 -8.40
C LYS A 34 -2.32 -13.34 -8.98
N LYS A 35 -2.50 -14.45 -8.25
CA LYS A 35 -2.08 -15.81 -8.60
C LYS A 35 -0.62 -15.90 -9.05
N LEU A 36 0.28 -15.21 -8.35
CA LEU A 36 1.69 -15.16 -8.71
C LEU A 36 2.60 -15.33 -7.50
N LYS A 37 3.72 -16.04 -7.71
CA LYS A 37 4.84 -16.07 -6.77
C LYS A 37 5.71 -14.85 -7.00
N GLY A 38 5.89 -14.04 -5.96
CA GLY A 38 6.62 -12.80 -6.08
C GLY A 38 6.71 -12.00 -4.79
N ARG A 39 7.00 -10.72 -4.97
CA ARG A 39 7.04 -9.71 -3.91
C ARG A 39 5.84 -8.81 -4.02
N LYS A 40 5.35 -8.33 -2.89
CA LYS A 40 4.27 -7.37 -2.83
C LYS A 40 4.80 -6.03 -2.37
N ARG A 41 4.62 -4.99 -3.18
CA ARG A 41 4.94 -3.61 -2.84
C ARG A 41 3.67 -2.85 -2.53
N HIS A 42 3.73 -2.07 -1.47
CA HIS A 42 2.75 -1.08 -1.14
C HIS A 42 3.33 0.28 -1.52
N ILE A 43 2.61 1.05 -2.34
CA ILE A 43 3.09 2.34 -2.84
C ILE A 43 2.13 3.40 -2.34
N LEU A 44 2.68 4.46 -1.76
CA LEU A 44 2.00 5.70 -1.45
C LEU A 44 2.43 6.76 -2.45
N VAL A 45 1.47 7.33 -3.16
CA VAL A 45 1.68 8.46 -4.04
C VAL A 45 0.79 9.64 -3.63
N ASP A 46 1.18 10.85 -4.02
CA ASP A 46 0.29 12.01 -3.91
C ASP A 46 -0.79 12.00 -5.01
N THR A 47 -1.61 13.04 -5.06
CA THR A 47 -2.68 13.18 -6.06
C THR A 47 -2.18 13.41 -7.49
N LEU A 48 -0.91 13.78 -7.67
CA LEU A 48 -0.26 13.96 -8.98
C LEU A 48 0.50 12.69 -9.41
N GLY A 49 0.49 11.64 -8.59
CA GLY A 49 1.21 10.40 -8.86
C GLY A 49 2.68 10.43 -8.45
N MET A 50 3.13 11.45 -7.71
CA MET A 50 4.50 11.51 -7.20
C MET A 50 4.69 10.55 -6.03
N LEU A 51 5.79 9.81 -6.05
CA LEU A 51 6.09 8.81 -5.02
C LEU A 51 6.38 9.48 -3.67
N LEU A 52 5.52 9.20 -2.70
CA LEU A 52 5.71 9.64 -1.31
C LEU A 52 6.48 8.57 -0.52
N LYS A 53 6.14 7.28 -0.73
CA LYS A 53 6.78 6.16 -0.04
C LYS A 53 6.50 4.83 -0.71
N ALA A 54 7.42 3.88 -0.59
CA ALA A 54 7.22 2.49 -1.02
C ALA A 54 7.74 1.52 0.04
N ASP A 55 6.97 0.48 0.35
CA ASP A 55 7.37 -0.62 1.23
C ASP A 55 7.23 -1.95 0.48
N VAL A 56 8.26 -2.80 0.55
CA VAL A 56 8.26 -4.13 -0.08
C VAL A 56 8.15 -5.20 1.00
N LEU A 57 7.19 -6.09 0.83
CA LEU A 57 6.92 -7.24 1.69
C LEU A 57 6.92 -8.54 0.86
N GLY A 58 7.02 -9.67 1.54
CA GLY A 58 6.83 -10.98 0.91
C GLY A 58 5.45 -11.11 0.30
N GLY A 59 5.33 -11.79 -0.85
CA GLY A 59 4.07 -11.91 -1.62
C GLY A 59 2.87 -12.51 -0.87
N TYR A 60 3.09 -13.11 0.30
CA TYR A 60 2.03 -13.62 1.19
C TYR A 60 1.41 -12.53 2.08
N SER A 61 1.97 -11.32 2.13
CA SER A 61 1.42 -10.23 2.94
C SER A 61 0.05 -9.81 2.41
N ARG A 62 -0.96 -9.87 3.28
CA ARG A 62 -2.33 -9.45 2.93
C ARG A 62 -2.39 -7.93 2.86
N SER A 63 -2.89 -7.38 1.73
CA SER A 63 -3.07 -5.94 1.52
C SER A 63 -3.87 -5.27 2.63
N ARG A 64 -4.89 -5.96 3.17
CA ARG A 64 -5.73 -5.53 4.31
C ARG A 64 -4.97 -5.11 5.57
N ARG A 65 -3.74 -5.59 5.78
CA ARG A 65 -2.92 -5.16 6.94
C ARG A 65 -2.22 -3.82 6.69
N GLY A 66 -2.19 -3.33 5.46
CA GLY A 66 -1.37 -2.18 5.06
C GLY A 66 0.12 -2.41 5.29
N SER A 67 0.96 -1.45 4.91
CA SER A 67 2.23 -1.31 5.60
C SER A 67 1.97 -0.59 6.92
N PRO A 68 2.49 -1.08 8.06
CA PRO A 68 2.47 -0.36 9.33
C PRO A 68 3.07 1.06 9.24
N ARG A 69 3.84 1.35 8.17
CA ARG A 69 4.57 2.59 8.00
C ARG A 69 3.83 3.66 7.18
N PHE A 70 2.60 3.44 6.71
CA PHE A 70 1.77 4.47 6.03
C PHE A 70 0.82 5.21 6.98
N ARG A 71 1.32 5.63 8.15
CA ARG A 71 0.51 6.32 9.19
C ARG A 71 0.39 7.85 9.01
N GLN A 72 0.81 8.41 7.87
CA GLN A 72 1.06 9.85 7.72
C GLN A 72 0.02 10.61 6.88
N THR A 73 -1.08 9.99 6.47
CA THR A 73 -2.05 10.60 5.54
C THR A 73 -3.44 10.65 6.14
N ARG A 74 -4.12 11.80 6.01
CA ARG A 74 -5.44 12.02 6.63
C ARG A 74 -6.59 11.32 5.92
N ARG A 75 -6.52 11.20 4.60
CA ARG A 75 -7.55 10.56 3.76
C ARG A 75 -6.91 9.71 2.66
N PRO A 76 -6.38 8.52 2.98
CA PRO A 76 -5.83 7.64 1.98
C PRO A 76 -6.93 7.07 1.08
N LEU A 77 -6.69 7.10 -0.23
CA LEU A 77 -7.48 6.41 -1.24
C LEU A 77 -6.80 5.07 -1.51
N CYS A 78 -7.51 3.95 -1.45
CA CYS A 78 -6.88 2.63 -1.53
C CYS A 78 -7.45 1.79 -2.67
N ASP A 79 -6.62 0.91 -3.25
CA ASP A 79 -7.10 -0.14 -4.16
C ASP A 79 -8.13 -1.07 -3.47
N GLY A 80 -8.97 -1.72 -4.28
CA GLY A 80 -10.00 -2.66 -3.77
C GLY A 80 -9.44 -3.88 -3.04
N GLY A 81 -8.13 -4.11 -3.02
CA GLY A 81 -7.46 -5.14 -2.23
C GLY A 81 -7.22 -4.72 -0.76
N TYR A 82 -7.22 -3.42 -0.45
CA TYR A 82 -7.21 -2.91 0.93
C TYR A 82 -8.64 -2.85 1.48
N GLN A 83 -9.09 -3.96 2.06
CA GLN A 83 -10.42 -4.07 2.69
C GLN A 83 -10.32 -4.37 4.19
N GLY A 84 -11.36 -4.08 4.97
CA GLY A 84 -11.50 -4.50 6.37
C GLY A 84 -11.15 -3.41 7.41
N ARG A 85 -11.56 -3.65 8.66
CA ARG A 85 -11.63 -2.66 9.76
C ARG A 85 -10.41 -1.75 9.92
N LYS A 86 -9.18 -2.27 9.79
CA LYS A 86 -7.95 -1.46 9.91
C LYS A 86 -7.73 -0.48 8.77
N VAL A 87 -8.23 -0.79 7.58
CA VAL A 87 -8.23 0.13 6.44
C VAL A 87 -9.38 1.13 6.59
N GLU A 88 -10.56 0.70 7.05
CA GLU A 88 -11.71 1.59 7.30
C GLU A 88 -11.43 2.62 8.40
N GLU A 89 -10.74 2.22 9.47
CA GLU A 89 -10.27 3.11 10.53
C GLU A 89 -9.23 4.13 10.03
N ALA A 90 -8.45 3.78 9.00
CA ALA A 90 -7.42 4.63 8.42
C ALA A 90 -7.88 5.42 7.18
N SER A 91 -8.94 4.97 6.51
CA SER A 91 -9.50 5.49 5.26
C SER A 91 -11.04 5.46 5.35
N PRO A 92 -11.69 6.60 5.66
CA PRO A 92 -13.14 6.63 5.81
C PRO A 92 -13.92 6.52 4.48
N ARG A 93 -13.25 6.41 3.32
CA ARG A 93 -13.91 6.29 2.02
C ARG A 93 -13.15 5.33 1.11
N LEU A 94 -13.66 4.10 1.03
CA LEU A 94 -13.35 3.16 -0.04
C LEU A 94 -13.95 3.72 -1.34
N ILE A 95 -13.16 3.94 -2.39
CA ILE A 95 -13.71 4.18 -3.73
C ILE A 95 -13.59 2.87 -4.49
N SER A 96 -14.74 2.28 -4.82
CA SER A 96 -14.87 1.05 -5.62
C SER A 96 -14.83 1.34 -7.11
#